data_AF-A0A317DIJ3-F1
#
_entry.id   AF-A0A317DIJ3-F1
#
_cell.length_a   1.000
_cell.length_b   1.000
_cell.length_c   1.000
_cell.angle_alpha   90.00
_cell.angle_beta   90.00
_cell.angle_gamma   90.00
#
_symmetry.space_group_name_H-M   'P 1'
#
loop_
_entity.id
_entity.type
_entity.pdbx_description
1 polymer ?
#
loop_
_entity_poly.entity_id
_entity_poly.type
_entity_poly.pdbx_seq_one_letter_code
_entity_poly.pdbx_strand_id
1 'polypeptide(L)'
;MVAPVTDWYGRRASWWVPLEAAARRRLGPTLSHQYVFEPACYARECEILVYRIEALEVIGDPEPVDVTIRFHKLPPYDTYGLPPQDYPRVFAKPGATSKHRMPDDGALCMWMPLDPPHRRWTHHKGLLELVELTRQHLFLENYWRQNDGVWLLEDAPHGLPRTQGGDSTWSTPKQRRAGGRPRRRRSSSSP
;
A
#
# COMPACT_ATOMS: atom_id res chain seq x y z
N MET A 1 -16.31 8.95 39.31
CA MET A 1 -15.50 8.02 38.52
C MET A 1 -16.14 7.93 37.14
N VAL A 2 -15.53 8.57 36.12
CA VAL A 2 -16.01 8.51 34.73
C VAL A 2 -15.29 7.34 34.06
N ALA A 3 -16.03 6.43 33.43
CA ALA A 3 -15.45 5.28 32.74
C ALA A 3 -14.43 5.74 31.67
N PRO A 4 -13.23 5.14 31.57
CA PRO A 4 -12.30 5.51 30.52
C PRO A 4 -12.57 4.70 29.22
N VAL A 5 -12.64 5.45 28.11
CA VAL A 5 -12.33 5.09 26.71
C VAL A 5 -13.25 4.09 25.98
N THR A 6 -13.96 4.52 24.92
CA THR A 6 -14.32 3.70 23.72
C THR A 6 -15.15 4.50 22.71
N ASP A 7 -14.54 5.24 21.77
CA ASP A 7 -15.36 5.79 20.67
C ASP A 7 -14.72 5.88 19.29
N TRP A 8 -13.60 5.19 19.05
CA TRP A 8 -13.05 5.13 17.69
C TRP A 8 -13.39 3.81 16.99
N TYR A 9 -13.54 3.88 15.67
CA TYR A 9 -14.11 2.81 14.84
C TYR A 9 -13.46 1.43 15.09
N GLY A 10 -12.15 1.39 15.29
CA GLY A 10 -11.41 0.14 15.46
C GLY A 10 -11.81 -0.68 16.68
N ARG A 11 -12.36 -0.05 17.73
CA ARG A 11 -12.86 -0.76 18.93
C ARG A 11 -14.33 -1.20 18.83
N ARG A 12 -15.05 -0.77 17.79
CA ARG A 12 -16.48 -1.07 17.65
C ARG A 12 -16.65 -2.41 16.95
N ALA A 13 -17.28 -3.38 17.61
CA ALA A 13 -17.60 -4.68 17.02
C ALA A 13 -18.43 -4.55 15.73
N SER A 14 -19.33 -3.57 15.67
CA SER A 14 -20.11 -3.24 14.46
C SER A 14 -19.25 -2.83 13.27
N TRP A 15 -18.00 -2.43 13.48
CA TRP A 15 -17.06 -2.10 12.41
C TRP A 15 -16.09 -3.25 12.12
N TRP A 16 -15.40 -3.81 13.12
CA TRP A 16 -14.36 -4.82 12.85
C TRP A 16 -14.93 -6.21 12.51
N VAL A 17 -16.10 -6.60 13.05
CA VAL A 17 -16.71 -7.90 12.73
C VAL A 17 -17.02 -8.05 11.23
N PRO A 18 -17.76 -7.14 10.58
CA PRO A 18 -18.02 -7.25 9.14
C PRO A 18 -16.75 -7.08 8.30
N LEU A 19 -15.84 -6.19 8.71
CA LEU A 19 -14.54 -6.00 8.06
C LEU A 19 -13.75 -7.31 7.98
N GLU A 20 -13.65 -8.05 9.09
CA GLU A 20 -12.80 -9.23 9.22
C GLU A 20 -13.43 -10.53 8.71
N ALA A 21 -14.77 -10.61 8.66
CA ALA A 21 -15.50 -11.87 8.54
C ALA A 21 -15.02 -12.75 7.37
N ALA A 22 -14.81 -12.19 6.18
CA ALA A 22 -14.34 -12.93 5.02
C ALA A 22 -12.85 -13.33 5.14
N ALA A 23 -12.02 -12.43 5.67
CA ALA A 23 -10.59 -12.69 5.86
C ALA A 23 -10.36 -13.82 6.87
N ARG A 24 -11.10 -13.85 7.98
CA ARG A 24 -11.03 -14.94 8.96
C ARG A 24 -11.39 -16.29 8.37
N ARG A 25 -12.43 -16.36 7.51
CA ARG A 25 -12.79 -17.61 6.82
C ARG A 25 -11.70 -18.10 5.87
N ARG A 26 -10.98 -17.18 5.20
CA ARG A 26 -9.99 -17.51 4.17
C ARG A 26 -8.58 -17.78 4.71
N LEU A 27 -8.15 -17.00 5.71
CA LEU A 27 -6.81 -17.02 6.28
C LEU A 27 -6.74 -17.84 7.59
N GLY A 28 -7.88 -17.99 8.27
CA GLY A 28 -7.98 -18.80 9.48
C GLY A 28 -6.96 -18.36 10.53
N PRO A 29 -6.10 -19.28 11.01
CA PRO A 29 -5.18 -19.02 12.12
C PRO A 29 -4.03 -18.07 11.78
N THR A 30 -3.71 -17.85 10.50
CA THR A 30 -2.61 -16.94 10.12
C THR A 30 -2.97 -15.47 10.25
N LEU A 31 -4.26 -15.16 10.42
CA LEU A 31 -4.76 -13.83 10.69
C LEU A 31 -4.95 -13.61 12.18
N SER A 32 -4.18 -12.71 12.76
CA SER A 32 -4.37 -12.22 14.12
C SER A 32 -4.57 -10.71 14.14
N HIS A 33 -5.15 -10.20 15.22
CA HIS A 33 -5.25 -8.77 15.46
C HIS A 33 -4.90 -8.42 16.90
N GLN A 34 -4.45 -7.20 17.13
CA GLN A 34 -4.16 -6.68 18.46
C GLN A 34 -4.35 -5.18 18.51
N TYR A 35 -4.71 -4.68 19.69
CA TYR A 35 -4.72 -3.24 19.96
C TYR A 35 -3.36 -2.84 20.53
N VAL A 36 -2.73 -1.87 19.89
CA VAL A 36 -1.45 -1.31 20.33
C VAL A 36 -1.67 0.14 20.72
N PHE A 37 -0.98 0.55 21.78
CA PHE A 37 -0.82 1.95 22.16
C PHE A 37 0.64 2.33 21.93
N GLU A 38 0.90 3.32 21.06
CA GLU A 38 2.24 3.83 20.81
C GLU A 38 2.40 5.21 21.48
N PRO A 39 3.09 5.31 22.64
CA PRO A 39 3.21 6.58 23.38
C PRO A 39 4.02 7.66 22.67
N ALA A 40 4.85 7.26 21.70
CA ALA A 40 5.85 8.10 21.05
C ALA A 40 5.34 8.85 19.81
N CYS A 41 4.07 8.68 19.43
CA CYS A 41 3.53 9.44 18.32
C CYS A 41 3.16 10.87 18.76
N TYR A 42 3.32 11.84 17.84
CA TYR A 42 3.15 13.26 18.14
C TYR A 42 1.75 13.64 18.67
N ALA A 43 0.73 12.86 18.32
CA ALA A 43 -0.61 12.96 18.89
C ALA A 43 -0.66 12.05 20.12
N ARG A 44 -0.80 12.59 21.33
CA ARG A 44 -0.69 11.89 22.63
C ARG A 44 -1.63 10.67 22.86
N GLU A 45 -2.30 10.16 21.82
CA GLU A 45 -3.18 8.99 21.80
C GLU A 45 -3.10 8.21 20.45
N CYS A 46 -2.01 7.48 20.18
CA CYS A 46 -2.00 6.52 19.07
C CYS A 46 -2.56 5.17 19.49
N GLU A 47 -3.87 5.09 19.47
CA GLU A 47 -4.56 3.81 19.47
C GLU A 47 -4.54 3.23 18.05
N ILE A 48 -3.97 2.02 17.93
CA ILE A 48 -3.79 1.33 16.66
C ILE A 48 -4.43 -0.05 16.76
N LEU A 49 -5.25 -0.40 15.77
CA LEU A 49 -5.67 -1.77 15.52
C LEU A 49 -4.74 -2.35 14.47
N VAL A 50 -3.97 -3.35 14.89
CA VAL A 50 -2.96 -4.00 14.06
C VAL A 50 -3.47 -5.37 13.67
N TYR A 51 -3.55 -5.64 12.37
CA TYR A 51 -3.69 -6.99 11.84
C TYR A 51 -2.31 -7.51 11.44
N ARG A 52 -2.05 -8.77 11.78
CA ARG A 52 -0.89 -9.51 11.30
C ARG A 52 -1.37 -10.70 10.50
N ILE A 53 -0.79 -10.86 9.32
CA ILE A 53 -1.00 -12.01 8.45
C ILE A 53 0.36 -12.66 8.31
N GLU A 54 0.48 -13.85 8.89
CA GLU A 54 1.69 -14.64 8.84
C GLU A 54 1.70 -15.47 7.55
N ALA A 55 2.86 -15.55 6.91
CA ALA A 55 3.07 -16.38 5.73
C ALA A 55 2.05 -16.17 4.59
N LEU A 56 1.81 -14.91 4.18
CA LEU A 56 0.99 -14.63 3.00
C LEU A 56 1.68 -15.16 1.74
N GLU A 57 1.08 -16.14 1.08
CA GLU A 57 1.56 -16.60 -0.22
C GLU A 57 1.38 -15.50 -1.28
N VAL A 58 2.47 -15.20 -1.99
CA VAL A 58 2.52 -14.24 -3.10
C VAL A 58 3.14 -14.95 -4.29
N ILE A 59 2.45 -14.94 -5.43
CA ILE A 59 2.96 -15.57 -6.66
C ILE A 59 4.31 -14.95 -7.02
N GLY A 60 5.27 -15.79 -7.46
CA GLY A 60 6.60 -15.35 -7.86
C GLY A 60 7.54 -15.00 -6.70
N ASP A 61 7.04 -14.97 -5.47
CA ASP A 61 7.87 -14.89 -4.27
C ASP A 61 8.27 -16.31 -3.84
N PRO A 62 9.56 -16.60 -3.64
CA PRO A 62 9.98 -17.93 -3.22
C PRO A 62 9.58 -18.24 -1.77
N GLU A 63 9.43 -17.20 -0.94
CA GLU A 63 9.10 -17.34 0.47
C GLU A 63 7.77 -16.63 0.78
N PRO A 64 6.94 -17.19 1.68
CA PRO A 64 5.76 -16.51 2.18
C PRO A 64 6.11 -15.16 2.83
N VAL A 65 5.20 -14.19 2.73
CA VAL A 65 5.44 -12.80 3.16
C VAL A 65 4.61 -12.45 4.37
N ASP A 66 5.25 -11.98 5.44
CA ASP A 66 4.50 -11.41 6.56
C ASP A 66 3.98 -10.02 6.23
N VAL A 67 2.70 -9.79 6.53
CA VAL A 67 2.01 -8.52 6.28
C VAL A 67 1.45 -7.96 7.59
N THR A 68 1.69 -6.67 7.81
CA THR A 68 1.09 -5.91 8.91
C THR A 68 0.19 -4.82 8.35
N ILE A 69 -1.06 -4.76 8.80
CA ILE A 69 -2.02 -3.70 8.44
C ILE A 69 -2.34 -2.91 9.70
N ARG A 70 -2.17 -1.59 9.66
CA ARG A 70 -2.39 -0.69 10.81
C ARG A 70 -3.51 0.29 10.53
N PHE A 71 -4.58 0.19 11.31
CA PHE A 71 -5.65 1.18 11.38
C PHE A 71 -5.41 2.10 12.57
N HIS A 72 -5.29 3.40 12.33
CA HIS A 72 -5.02 4.38 13.37
C HIS A 72 -6.30 5.12 13.75
N LYS A 73 -6.52 5.33 15.05
CA LYS A 73 -7.55 6.25 15.55
C LYS A 73 -7.30 7.67 15.01
N LEU A 74 -6.08 8.15 15.21
CA LEU A 74 -5.57 9.43 14.72
C LEU A 74 -4.29 9.15 13.92
N PRO A 75 -4.37 9.09 12.58
CA PRO A 75 -3.20 8.87 11.74
C PRO A 75 -2.12 9.93 11.97
N PRO A 76 -0.85 9.54 12.23
CA PRO A 76 0.27 10.48 12.31
C PRO A 76 0.78 10.92 10.93
N TYR A 77 0.03 10.63 9.86
CA TYR A 77 0.36 10.87 8.47
C TYR A 77 -0.82 11.51 7.73
N ASP A 78 -0.54 12.13 6.58
CA ASP A 78 -1.58 12.72 5.75
C ASP A 78 -2.49 11.62 5.16
N THR A 79 -3.79 11.78 5.39
CA THR A 79 -4.85 10.92 4.83
C THR A 79 -5.44 11.50 3.56
N TYR A 80 -4.99 12.68 3.12
CA TYR A 80 -5.44 13.36 1.90
C TYR A 80 -6.96 13.62 1.91
N GLY A 81 -7.53 13.88 3.09
CA GLY A 81 -8.96 14.08 3.30
C GLY A 81 -9.78 12.78 3.37
N LEU A 82 -9.15 11.61 3.31
CA LEU A 82 -9.81 10.33 3.51
C LEU A 82 -10.08 10.08 4.99
N PRO A 83 -11.17 9.38 5.34
CA PRO A 83 -11.40 8.98 6.72
C PRO A 83 -10.33 7.93 7.13
N PRO A 84 -9.85 7.94 8.39
CA PRO A 84 -8.76 7.05 8.83
C PRO A 84 -9.00 5.56 8.57
N GLN A 85 -10.25 5.10 8.67
CA GLN A 85 -10.62 3.71 8.38
C GLN A 85 -10.47 3.30 6.91
N ASP A 86 -10.37 4.25 5.97
CA ASP A 86 -10.20 4.00 4.53
C ASP A 86 -8.77 4.23 4.05
N TYR A 87 -7.85 4.62 4.94
CA TYR A 87 -6.45 4.82 4.59
C TYR A 87 -5.50 4.14 5.59
N PRO A 88 -5.60 2.80 5.75
CA PRO A 88 -4.70 2.05 6.62
C PRO A 88 -3.28 2.01 6.04
N ARG A 89 -2.28 1.85 6.92
CA ARG A 89 -0.91 1.55 6.50
C ARG A 89 -0.69 0.06 6.36
N VAL A 90 -0.13 -0.36 5.24
CA VAL A 90 0.22 -1.75 4.96
C VAL A 90 1.73 -1.87 4.91
N PHE A 91 2.31 -2.78 5.70
CA PHE A 91 3.74 -3.02 5.74
C PHE A 91 4.02 -4.45 5.35
N ALA A 92 5.00 -4.63 4.47
CA ALA A 92 5.54 -5.92 4.09
C ALA A 92 6.98 -5.73 3.59
N LYS A 93 7.79 -6.79 3.72
CA LYS A 93 9.18 -6.84 3.26
C LYS A 93 10.01 -5.60 3.64
N PRO A 94 10.19 -5.33 4.94
CA PRO A 94 10.98 -4.17 5.37
C PRO A 94 12.39 -4.24 4.76
N GLY A 95 12.89 -3.09 4.29
CA GLY A 95 14.22 -2.98 3.66
C GLY A 95 14.33 -3.42 2.21
N ALA A 96 13.32 -4.11 1.64
CA ALA A 96 13.33 -4.45 0.23
C ALA A 96 13.17 -3.19 -0.65
N THR A 97 13.91 -3.13 -1.76
CA THR A 97 13.71 -2.12 -2.80
C THR A 97 12.27 -2.20 -3.31
N SER A 98 11.65 -1.04 -3.46
CA SER A 98 10.23 -0.94 -3.77
C SER A 98 9.95 0.35 -4.52
N LYS A 99 9.11 0.23 -5.55
CA LYS A 99 8.67 1.35 -6.36
C LYS A 99 7.60 2.19 -5.65
N HIS A 100 6.78 1.54 -4.84
CA HIS A 100 5.60 2.14 -4.22
C HIS A 100 5.65 2.04 -2.70
N ARG A 101 6.51 2.87 -2.09
CA ARG A 101 6.47 3.11 -0.63
C ARG A 101 6.09 4.54 -0.31
N MET A 102 5.42 4.68 0.81
CA MET A 102 5.21 5.92 1.50
C MET A 102 6.56 6.42 2.05
N PRO A 103 6.95 7.67 1.80
CA PRO A 103 8.28 8.18 2.17
C PRO A 103 8.43 8.43 3.68
N ASP A 104 7.32 8.60 4.40
CA ASP A 104 7.26 8.94 5.82
C ASP A 104 7.44 7.74 6.74
N ASP A 105 6.83 6.59 6.41
CA ASP A 105 6.83 5.41 7.28
C ASP A 105 7.24 4.10 6.58
N GLY A 106 7.51 4.14 5.27
CA GLY A 106 7.89 2.97 4.50
C GLY A 106 6.75 1.97 4.26
N ALA A 107 5.50 2.31 4.58
CA ALA A 107 4.33 1.54 4.20
C ALA A 107 4.22 1.41 2.67
N LEU A 108 3.52 0.39 2.19
CA LEU A 108 3.19 0.26 0.78
C LEU A 108 2.21 1.35 0.37
N CYS A 109 2.48 2.00 -0.77
CA CYS A 109 1.53 2.90 -1.40
C CYS A 109 0.55 2.07 -2.23
N MET A 110 -0.55 1.69 -1.60
CA MET A 110 -1.50 0.72 -2.16
C MET A 110 -2.35 1.25 -3.33
N TRP A 111 -2.67 2.54 -3.31
CA TRP A 111 -3.46 3.24 -4.33
C TRP A 111 -3.22 4.76 -4.23
N MET A 112 -3.58 5.50 -5.27
CA MET A 112 -3.55 6.97 -5.26
C MET A 112 -4.68 7.51 -4.36
N PRO A 113 -4.45 8.27 -3.26
CA PRO A 113 -5.51 8.63 -2.32
C PRO A 113 -6.64 9.48 -2.90
N LEU A 114 -6.35 10.26 -3.94
CA LEU A 114 -7.34 11.12 -4.62
C LEU A 114 -8.15 10.40 -5.70
N ASP A 115 -7.89 9.11 -5.96
CA ASP A 115 -8.70 8.34 -6.89
C ASP A 115 -10.17 8.26 -6.41
N PRO A 116 -11.14 8.04 -7.30
CA PRO A 116 -12.51 7.81 -6.88
C PRO A 116 -12.63 6.52 -6.04
N PRO A 117 -13.64 6.39 -5.14
CA PRO A 117 -13.75 5.26 -4.22
C PRO A 117 -13.74 3.87 -4.88
N HIS A 118 -14.24 3.74 -6.11
CA HIS A 118 -14.25 2.48 -6.84
C HIS A 118 -12.85 2.02 -7.29
N ARG A 119 -11.88 2.93 -7.40
CA ARG A 119 -10.46 2.65 -7.73
C ARG A 119 -9.58 2.47 -6.49
N ARG A 120 -10.14 2.65 -5.29
CA ARG A 120 -9.43 2.49 -4.01
C ARG A 120 -10.05 1.40 -3.17
N TRP A 121 -9.35 0.98 -2.14
CA TRP A 121 -9.99 0.26 -1.06
C TRP A 121 -10.75 1.21 -0.13
N THR A 122 -11.80 0.70 0.50
CA THR A 122 -12.59 1.35 1.54
C THR A 122 -13.01 0.28 2.54
N HIS A 123 -13.20 0.62 3.82
CA HIS A 123 -13.55 -0.36 4.86
C HIS A 123 -14.79 -1.22 4.55
N HIS A 124 -15.76 -0.70 3.79
CA HIS A 124 -16.94 -1.45 3.35
C HIS A 124 -16.63 -2.66 2.46
N LYS A 125 -15.45 -2.68 1.82
CA LYS A 125 -14.97 -3.78 0.97
C LYS A 125 -14.42 -4.96 1.77
N GLY A 126 -14.18 -4.76 3.07
CA GLY A 126 -13.67 -5.81 3.95
C GLY A 126 -12.15 -5.96 3.90
N LEU A 127 -11.61 -6.60 4.93
CA LEU A 127 -10.18 -6.85 5.08
C LEU A 127 -9.65 -7.80 4.01
N LEU A 128 -10.46 -8.78 3.57
CA LEU A 128 -10.02 -9.74 2.57
C LEU A 128 -9.65 -9.04 1.26
N GLU A 129 -10.46 -8.09 0.78
CA GLU A 129 -10.13 -7.32 -0.43
C GLU A 129 -8.84 -6.52 -0.25
N LEU A 130 -8.60 -5.93 0.94
CA LEU A 130 -7.32 -5.26 1.22
C LEU A 130 -6.14 -6.23 1.13
N VAL A 131 -6.28 -7.45 1.67
CA VAL A 131 -5.24 -8.49 1.60
C VAL A 131 -4.98 -8.94 0.16
N GLU A 132 -6.02 -9.10 -0.67
CA GLU A 132 -5.86 -9.43 -2.08
C GLU A 132 -5.13 -8.31 -2.85
N LEU A 133 -5.49 -7.04 -2.58
CA LEU A 133 -4.77 -5.88 -3.13
C LEU A 133 -3.30 -5.88 -2.67
N THR A 134 -3.03 -6.19 -1.39
CA THR A 134 -1.66 -6.33 -0.88
C THR A 134 -0.89 -7.44 -1.58
N ARG A 135 -1.51 -8.62 -1.78
CA ARG A 135 -0.89 -9.73 -2.50
C ARG A 135 -0.54 -9.36 -3.93
N GLN A 136 -1.47 -8.72 -4.65
CA GLN A 136 -1.25 -8.24 -6.01
C GLN A 136 -0.12 -7.20 -6.06
N HIS A 137 -0.12 -6.24 -5.12
CA HIS A 137 0.92 -5.23 -5.04
C HIS A 137 2.31 -5.84 -4.81
N LEU A 138 2.42 -6.80 -3.90
CA LEU A 138 3.69 -7.50 -3.62
C LEU A 138 4.19 -8.30 -4.83
N PHE A 139 3.30 -8.94 -5.57
CA PHE A 139 3.63 -9.60 -6.83
C PHE A 139 4.22 -8.61 -7.84
N LEU A 140 3.58 -7.45 -8.04
CA LEU A 140 4.04 -6.44 -8.98
C LEU A 140 5.39 -5.85 -8.58
N GLU A 141 5.59 -5.59 -7.29
CA GLU A 141 6.88 -5.17 -6.73
C GLU A 141 7.98 -6.20 -6.97
N ASN A 142 7.66 -7.48 -6.80
CA ASN A 142 8.60 -8.55 -7.07
C ASN A 142 8.93 -8.67 -8.56
N TYR A 143 7.92 -8.60 -9.43
CA TYR A 143 8.13 -8.57 -10.86
C TYR A 143 9.01 -7.38 -11.28
N TRP A 144 8.73 -6.18 -10.75
CA TRP A 144 9.49 -4.97 -11.00
C TRP A 144 10.97 -5.13 -10.63
N ARG A 145 11.27 -5.71 -9.46
CA ARG A 145 12.65 -6.01 -9.04
C ARG A 145 13.37 -6.97 -10.00
N GLN A 146 12.65 -7.95 -10.54
CA GLN A 146 13.23 -9.01 -11.38
C GLN A 146 13.30 -8.66 -12.87
N ASN A 147 12.60 -7.62 -13.32
CA ASN A 147 12.41 -7.32 -14.75
C ASN A 147 12.80 -5.87 -15.07
N ASP A 148 14.02 -5.46 -14.68
CA ASP A 148 14.63 -4.16 -15.03
C ASP A 148 13.73 -2.94 -14.74
N GLY A 149 12.93 -3.03 -13.68
CA GLY A 149 12.05 -1.95 -13.26
C GLY A 149 10.77 -1.79 -14.08
N VAL A 150 10.37 -2.79 -14.86
CA VAL A 150 9.09 -2.79 -15.59
C VAL A 150 7.93 -3.06 -14.62
N TRP A 151 6.90 -2.22 -14.68
CA TRP A 151 5.64 -2.42 -13.95
C TRP A 151 4.59 -2.99 -14.90
N LEU A 152 3.95 -4.11 -14.52
CA LEU A 152 3.07 -4.89 -15.42
C LEU A 152 1.71 -4.25 -15.70
N LEU A 153 1.18 -3.49 -14.75
CA LEU A 153 -0.18 -2.94 -14.81
C LEU A 153 -0.17 -1.42 -14.99
N GLU A 154 -1.35 -0.81 -14.97
CA GLU A 154 -1.46 0.64 -14.85
C GLU A 154 -0.71 1.10 -13.59
N ASP A 155 0.15 2.11 -13.77
CA ASP A 155 0.96 2.69 -12.71
C ASP A 155 0.45 4.10 -12.44
N ALA A 156 0.10 4.39 -11.18
CA ALA A 156 -0.31 5.72 -10.80
C ALA A 156 0.89 6.69 -10.89
N PRO A 157 0.65 8.00 -11.14
CA PRO A 157 1.72 8.99 -11.06
C PRO A 157 2.48 8.89 -9.73
N HIS A 158 3.80 8.76 -9.79
CA HIS A 158 4.65 8.73 -8.58
C HIS A 158 4.85 10.15 -8.05
N GLY A 159 4.71 10.28 -6.73
CA GLY A 159 4.71 11.58 -6.05
C GLY A 159 3.30 11.95 -5.60
N LEU A 160 3.15 12.17 -4.30
CA LEU A 160 1.88 12.62 -3.73
C LEU A 160 1.77 14.13 -4.00
N PRO A 161 0.58 14.66 -4.36
CA PRO A 161 0.39 16.09 -4.46
C PRO A 161 0.75 16.73 -3.12
N ARG A 162 1.78 17.59 -3.10
CA ARG A 162 2.12 18.38 -1.92
C ARG A 162 0.92 19.27 -1.60
N THR A 163 0.39 19.15 -0.39
CA THR A 163 -0.59 20.07 0.16
C THR A 163 0.06 21.45 0.36
N GLN A 164 -0.21 22.34 -0.60
CA GLN A 164 -0.10 23.82 -0.64
C GLN A 164 1.22 24.51 -0.25
N GLY A 165 1.88 25.12 -1.25
CA GLY A 165 2.93 26.12 -1.04
C GLY A 165 3.96 26.31 -2.16
N GLY A 166 3.90 25.58 -3.29
CA GLY A 166 4.84 25.79 -4.39
C GLY A 166 4.53 24.92 -5.59
N ASP A 167 4.48 25.57 -6.76
CA ASP A 167 4.28 25.10 -8.13
C ASP A 167 4.12 23.58 -8.35
N SER A 168 2.90 23.20 -8.75
CA SER A 168 2.56 21.88 -9.28
C SER A 168 3.24 21.63 -10.62
N THR A 169 4.45 21.06 -10.60
CA THR A 169 5.06 20.48 -11.79
C THR A 169 4.90 18.97 -11.77
N TRP A 170 3.79 18.53 -12.38
CA TRP A 170 3.57 17.15 -12.76
C TRP A 170 4.68 16.72 -13.73
N SER A 171 5.61 15.89 -13.26
CA SER A 171 6.59 15.26 -14.16
C SER A 171 6.00 13.99 -14.73
N THR A 172 5.36 14.10 -15.89
CA THR A 172 4.90 12.94 -16.66
C THR A 172 6.10 12.09 -17.06
N PRO A 173 6.09 10.76 -16.83
CA PRO A 173 7.11 9.88 -17.39
C PRO A 173 7.03 9.93 -18.92
N LYS A 174 8.12 10.37 -19.57
CA LYS A 174 8.27 10.29 -21.03
C LYS A 174 8.15 8.82 -21.44
N GLN A 175 7.06 8.47 -22.14
CA GLN A 175 6.96 7.20 -22.85
C GLN A 175 8.18 7.03 -23.75
N ARG A 176 9.04 6.04 -23.46
CA ARG A 176 10.08 5.59 -24.38
C ARG A 176 9.36 4.96 -25.57
N ARG A 177 9.29 5.68 -26.69
CA ARG A 177 8.90 5.12 -27.98
C ARG A 177 9.85 3.97 -28.32
N ALA A 178 9.29 2.78 -28.47
CA ALA A 178 9.95 1.66 -29.11
C ALA A 178 10.15 1.95 -30.61
N GLY A 179 11.30 1.52 -31.15
CA GLY A 179 11.43 1.19 -32.57
C GLY A 179 12.09 2.23 -33.46
N GLY A 180 13.42 2.17 -33.56
CA GLY A 180 14.20 2.83 -34.61
C GLY A 180 15.51 2.10 -34.85
N ARG A 181 15.46 1.00 -35.61
CA ARG A 181 16.61 0.16 -35.98
C ARG A 181 17.58 0.98 -36.86
N PRO A 182 18.88 1.15 -36.52
CA PRO A 182 19.81 1.83 -37.40
C PRO A 182 20.13 0.96 -38.62
N ARG A 183 19.94 1.52 -39.81
CA ARG A 183 20.28 0.93 -41.10
C ARG A 183 21.80 0.71 -41.16
N ARG A 184 22.22 -0.55 -41.29
CA ARG A 184 23.61 -0.96 -41.54
C ARG A 184 24.11 -0.30 -42.84
N ARG A 185 25.06 0.63 -42.75
CA ARG A 185 25.84 1.10 -43.91
C ARG A 185 26.77 -0.03 -44.34
N ARG A 186 26.62 -0.50 -45.58
CA ARG A 186 27.59 -1.38 -46.23
C ARG A 186 28.86 -0.58 -46.50
N SER A 187 29.97 -1.08 -46.00
CA SER A 187 31.32 -0.77 -46.47
C SER A 187 31.47 -1.28 -47.90
N SER A 188 31.92 -0.42 -48.80
CA SER A 188 32.49 -0.81 -50.09
C SER A 188 33.94 -0.35 -50.09
N SER A 189 34.84 -1.32 -50.01
CA SER A 189 36.27 -1.15 -50.22
C SER A 189 36.60 -1.58 -51.66
N SER A 190 37.42 -0.75 -52.33
CA SER A 190 38.44 -1.10 -53.33
C SER A 190 37.98 -1.47 -54.76
N PRO A 191 38.83 -1.27 -55.80
CA PRO A 191 40.30 -1.12 -55.80
C PRO A 191 40.83 0.31 -55.77
#